data_AF-A0A645CVD0-F1
#
_entry.id   AF-A0A645CVD0-F1
#
_cell.length_a   1.000
_cell.length_b   1.000
_cell.length_c   1.000
_cell.angle_alpha   90.00
_cell.angle_beta   90.00
_cell.angle_gamma   90.00
#
_symmetry.space_group_name_H-M   'P 1'
#
loop_
_entity.id
_entity.type
_entity.pdbx_description
1 polymer ?
#
loop_
_entity_poly.entity_id
_entity_poly.type
_entity_poly.pdbx_seq_one_letter_code
_entity_poly.pdbx_strand_id
1 'polypeptide(L)'
;MFPEITKIRTDIHPEDIEKSIQLKHLIPEAFYKFIPLIIGDKKGLLLIDDAQWCDTETIQVLSFIFEKRKDKTEGACILVLRNDIENHEITDMFSGKKTFYYFERFILQPFSAEQTEFIYHAITGKNCTKEIREWLHSGSGGNISYLQELISEIELSDSDITQLVVQKQWPIGLQLRNMIDERLRIYSGLHAQILSILAVAQQPVDPASFMRLSMNEVSGLNTVMSDLVTAGLIVWKEDQAGVLRYDYVHGVIKQIVLENMNPKLRQTIEARYFAKEVK
;
A
#
# COMPACT_ATOMS: atom_id res chain seq x y z
N MET A 1 4.89 -12.56 -39.83
CA MET A 1 5.89 -13.42 -39.15
C MET A 1 7.22 -13.17 -39.85
N PHE A 2 8.27 -12.79 -39.13
CA PHE A 2 9.58 -12.43 -39.72
C PHE A 2 10.43 -13.71 -39.91
N PRO A 3 10.60 -14.21 -41.14
CA PRO A 3 11.32 -15.46 -41.41
C PRO A 3 12.82 -15.38 -41.09
N GLU A 4 13.33 -14.20 -40.72
CA GLU A 4 14.73 -14.05 -40.32
C GLU A 4 15.04 -14.64 -38.93
N ILE A 5 14.05 -14.73 -38.02
CA ILE A 5 14.28 -15.19 -36.63
C ILE A 5 14.60 -16.69 -36.55
N THR A 6 13.97 -17.51 -37.39
CA THR A 6 14.22 -18.96 -37.47
C THR A 6 15.57 -19.32 -38.07
N LYS A 7 16.24 -18.38 -38.75
CA LYS A 7 17.63 -18.56 -39.22
C LYS A 7 18.68 -18.37 -38.12
N ILE A 8 18.32 -17.69 -37.02
CA ILE A 8 19.24 -17.32 -35.93
C ILE A 8 19.08 -18.26 -34.74
N ARG A 9 17.89 -18.82 -34.53
CA ARG A 9 17.56 -19.78 -33.46
C ARG A 9 17.09 -21.10 -34.07
N THR A 10 18.02 -21.97 -34.43
CA THR A 10 17.74 -23.30 -35.01
C THR A 10 17.07 -24.27 -34.04
N ASP A 11 17.02 -23.92 -32.76
CA ASP A 11 16.33 -24.61 -31.68
C ASP A 11 14.81 -24.36 -31.64
N ILE A 12 14.29 -23.43 -32.45
CA ILE A 12 12.88 -23.05 -32.44
C ILE A 12 12.24 -23.46 -33.77
N HIS A 13 11.40 -24.51 -33.74
CA HIS A 13 10.66 -24.95 -34.91
C HIS A 13 9.38 -24.12 -35.13
N PRO A 14 9.02 -23.77 -36.37
CA PRO A 14 7.79 -23.02 -36.69
C PRO A 14 6.51 -23.69 -36.15
N GLU A 15 6.48 -25.01 -36.13
CA GLU A 15 5.35 -25.81 -35.64
C GLU A 15 5.15 -25.65 -34.11
N ASP A 16 6.24 -25.47 -33.36
CA ASP A 16 6.18 -25.23 -31.92
C ASP A 16 5.66 -23.81 -31.62
N ILE A 17 6.00 -22.85 -32.48
CA ILE A 17 5.45 -21.48 -32.41
C ILE A 17 3.95 -21.50 -32.72
N GLU A 18 3.50 -22.17 -33.78
CA GLU A 18 2.08 -22.28 -34.10
C GLU A 18 1.28 -23.00 -33.01
N LYS A 19 1.80 -24.11 -32.47
CA LYS A 19 1.21 -24.79 -31.31
C LYS A 19 1.14 -23.86 -30.09
N SER A 20 2.19 -23.10 -29.82
CA SER A 20 2.20 -22.15 -28.70
C SER A 20 1.13 -21.06 -28.87
N ILE A 21 0.94 -20.54 -30.09
CA ILE A 21 -0.06 -19.52 -30.40
C ILE A 21 -1.47 -20.10 -30.28
N GLN A 22 -1.70 -21.32 -30.76
CA GLN A 22 -2.98 -22.01 -30.61
C GLN A 22 -3.30 -22.30 -29.13
N LEU A 23 -2.34 -22.81 -28.36
CA LEU A 23 -2.49 -23.08 -26.93
C LEU A 23 -2.83 -21.82 -26.13
N LYS A 24 -2.23 -20.66 -26.48
CA LYS A 24 -2.54 -19.37 -25.85
C LYS A 24 -4.00 -18.95 -25.99
N HIS A 25 -4.71 -19.40 -27.02
CA HIS A 25 -6.14 -19.13 -27.18
C HIS A 25 -7.03 -20.23 -26.59
N LEU A 26 -6.57 -21.49 -26.61
CA LEU A 26 -7.34 -22.63 -26.14
C LEU A 26 -7.56 -22.62 -24.61
N ILE A 27 -6.56 -22.20 -23.83
CA ILE A 27 -6.68 -22.20 -22.36
C ILE A 27 -7.76 -21.20 -21.90
N PRO A 28 -7.73 -19.90 -22.27
CA PRO A 28 -8.80 -18.97 -21.92
C PRO A 28 -10.19 -19.43 -22.39
N GLU A 29 -10.27 -20.00 -23.59
CA GLU A 29 -11.54 -20.49 -24.13
C GLU A 29 -12.07 -21.71 -23.36
N ALA A 30 -11.19 -22.62 -22.94
CA ALA A 30 -11.55 -23.75 -22.11
C ALA A 30 -12.10 -23.28 -20.75
N PHE A 31 -11.44 -22.34 -20.09
CA PHE A 31 -11.94 -21.73 -18.85
C PHE A 31 -13.30 -21.06 -19.05
N TYR A 32 -13.44 -20.25 -20.10
CA TYR A 32 -14.70 -19.58 -20.43
C TYR A 32 -15.86 -20.57 -20.64
N LYS A 33 -15.60 -21.72 -21.28
CA LYS A 33 -16.59 -22.78 -21.49
C LYS A 33 -16.85 -23.62 -20.24
N PHE A 34 -15.84 -23.79 -19.39
CA PHE A 34 -15.94 -24.60 -18.18
C PHE A 34 -16.72 -23.91 -17.05
N ILE A 35 -16.59 -22.59 -16.92
CA ILE A 35 -17.27 -21.80 -15.88
C ILE A 35 -18.80 -22.01 -15.89
N PRO A 36 -19.53 -21.90 -17.03
CA PRO A 36 -20.95 -22.22 -17.09
C PRO A 36 -21.30 -23.65 -16.70
N LEU A 37 -20.42 -24.62 -16.96
CA LEU A 37 -20.64 -26.02 -16.59
C LEU A 37 -20.59 -26.24 -15.07
N ILE A 38 -19.77 -25.45 -14.36
CA ILE A 38 -19.69 -25.47 -12.90
C ILE A 38 -20.88 -24.75 -12.27
N ILE A 39 -21.21 -23.57 -12.79
CA ILE A 39 -22.21 -22.69 -12.20
C ILE A 39 -23.65 -23.15 -12.53
N GLY A 40 -23.84 -23.80 -13.68
CA GLY A 40 -25.15 -24.15 -14.22
C GLY A 40 -25.97 -22.90 -14.53
N ASP A 41 -27.27 -22.93 -14.21
CA ASP A 41 -28.20 -21.81 -14.46
C ASP A 41 -28.09 -20.67 -13.43
N LYS A 42 -27.13 -20.73 -12.50
CA LYS A 42 -26.96 -19.73 -11.44
C LYS A 42 -26.11 -18.55 -11.94
N LYS A 43 -26.14 -17.46 -11.18
CA LYS A 43 -25.17 -16.36 -11.33
C LYS A 43 -23.98 -16.62 -10.41
N GLY A 44 -22.78 -16.74 -10.96
CA GLY A 44 -21.56 -16.95 -10.19
C GLY A 44 -20.92 -15.64 -9.72
N LEU A 45 -20.19 -15.72 -8.60
CA LEU A 45 -19.28 -14.67 -8.14
C LEU A 45 -17.87 -15.25 -8.13
N LEU A 46 -16.96 -14.66 -8.89
CA LEU A 46 -15.53 -14.97 -8.85
C LEU A 46 -14.81 -13.92 -8.01
N LEU A 47 -14.33 -14.30 -6.83
CA LEU A 47 -13.49 -13.45 -5.99
C LEU A 47 -12.02 -13.86 -6.19
N ILE A 48 -11.18 -12.91 -6.56
CA ILE A 48 -9.73 -13.07 -6.63
C ILE A 48 -9.14 -12.13 -5.61
N ASP A 49 -8.67 -12.71 -4.52
CA ASP A 49 -7.94 -11.97 -3.50
C ASP A 49 -6.48 -11.78 -3.94
N ASP A 50 -5.87 -10.69 -3.49
CA ASP A 50 -4.46 -10.40 -3.77
C ASP A 50 -4.08 -10.44 -5.26
N ALA A 51 -4.99 -9.93 -6.11
CA ALA A 51 -4.90 -10.06 -7.56
C ALA A 51 -3.62 -9.46 -8.15
N GLN A 52 -2.95 -8.53 -7.47
CA GLN A 52 -1.65 -7.98 -7.89
C GLN A 52 -0.56 -9.05 -8.12
N TRP A 53 -0.72 -10.25 -7.56
CA TRP A 53 0.20 -11.37 -7.73
C TRP A 53 -0.20 -12.35 -8.85
N CYS A 54 -1.29 -12.09 -9.57
CA CYS A 54 -1.63 -12.88 -10.74
C CYS A 54 -0.52 -12.79 -11.80
N ASP A 55 -0.17 -13.93 -12.37
CA ASP A 55 0.73 -14.00 -13.52
C ASP A 55 0.03 -13.57 -14.82
N THR A 56 0.84 -13.37 -15.85
CA THR A 56 0.40 -12.92 -17.17
C THR A 56 -0.65 -13.85 -17.77
N GLU A 57 -0.47 -15.15 -17.62
CA GLU A 57 -1.37 -16.18 -18.13
C GLU A 57 -2.75 -16.10 -17.45
N THR A 58 -2.79 -15.92 -16.14
CA THR A 58 -4.04 -15.73 -15.39
C THR A 58 -4.76 -14.46 -15.83
N ILE A 59 -4.03 -13.35 -15.99
CA ILE A 59 -4.59 -12.07 -16.44
C ILE A 59 -5.15 -12.18 -17.86
N GLN A 60 -4.49 -12.94 -18.76
CA GLN A 60 -5.00 -13.22 -20.10
C GLN A 60 -6.31 -14.01 -20.08
N VAL A 61 -6.41 -15.03 -19.22
CA VAL A 61 -7.66 -15.80 -19.03
C VAL A 61 -8.78 -14.89 -18.55
N LEU A 62 -8.52 -14.06 -17.54
CA LEU A 62 -9.49 -13.11 -17.00
C LEU A 62 -9.94 -12.09 -18.05
N SER A 63 -8.98 -11.47 -18.75
CA SER A 63 -9.25 -10.53 -19.84
C SER A 63 -10.15 -11.15 -20.90
N PHE A 64 -9.83 -12.37 -21.33
CA PHE A 64 -10.65 -13.10 -22.31
C PHE A 64 -12.07 -13.36 -21.82
N ILE A 65 -12.24 -13.80 -20.57
CA ILE A 65 -13.56 -14.03 -19.97
C ILE A 65 -14.36 -12.72 -19.95
N PHE A 66 -13.74 -11.62 -19.56
CA PHE A 66 -14.41 -10.31 -19.50
C PHE A 66 -14.76 -9.76 -20.88
N GLU A 67 -13.91 -9.95 -21.88
CA GLU A 67 -14.18 -9.53 -23.27
C GLU A 67 -15.32 -10.32 -23.93
N LYS A 68 -15.50 -11.58 -23.53
CA LYS A 68 -16.53 -12.48 -24.11
C LYS A 68 -17.89 -12.37 -23.44
N ARG A 69 -17.97 -11.77 -22.25
CA ARG A 69 -19.24 -11.50 -21.57
C ARG A 69 -20.13 -10.61 -22.43
N LYS A 70 -21.40 -10.99 -22.54
CA LYS A 70 -22.39 -10.26 -23.34
C LYS A 70 -23.28 -9.35 -22.50
N ASP A 71 -23.39 -9.65 -21.21
CA ASP A 71 -24.24 -8.92 -20.26
C ASP A 71 -23.59 -8.85 -18.86
N LYS A 72 -23.83 -7.75 -18.15
CA LYS A 72 -23.46 -7.55 -16.74
C LYS A 72 -24.16 -8.54 -15.81
N THR A 73 -25.24 -9.18 -16.26
CA THR A 73 -26.04 -10.08 -15.43
C THR A 73 -25.54 -11.53 -15.41
N GLU A 74 -24.51 -11.89 -16.19
CA GLU A 74 -23.89 -13.24 -16.28
C GLU A 74 -23.03 -13.61 -15.05
N GLY A 75 -23.19 -12.89 -13.93
CA GLY A 75 -22.41 -13.04 -12.70
C GLY A 75 -21.44 -11.87 -12.47
N ALA A 76 -20.70 -11.91 -11.38
CA ALA A 76 -19.78 -10.84 -10.98
C ALA A 76 -18.35 -11.37 -10.81
N CYS A 77 -17.37 -10.48 -10.95
CA CYS A 77 -16.00 -10.75 -10.54
C CYS A 77 -15.51 -9.59 -9.67
N ILE A 78 -14.91 -9.92 -8.53
CA ILE A 78 -14.30 -8.96 -7.63
C ILE A 78 -12.81 -9.27 -7.60
N LEU A 79 -12.01 -8.27 -7.96
CA LEU A 79 -10.55 -8.31 -7.84
C LEU A 79 -10.17 -7.44 -6.64
N VAL A 80 -9.54 -8.04 -5.64
CA VAL A 80 -9.01 -7.31 -4.49
C VAL A 80 -7.54 -7.02 -4.77
N LEU A 81 -7.17 -5.75 -4.68
CA LEU A 81 -5.87 -5.25 -5.09
C LEU A 81 -5.27 -4.38 -4.01
N ARG A 82 -3.96 -4.52 -3.81
CA ARG A 82 -3.16 -3.57 -3.04
C ARG A 82 -2.75 -2.39 -3.90
N ASN A 83 -2.98 -1.17 -3.41
CA ASN A 83 -2.62 0.06 -4.14
C ASN A 83 -1.11 0.39 -4.06
N ASP A 84 -0.36 -0.22 -3.14
CA ASP A 84 1.09 -0.01 -2.96
C ASP A 84 1.97 -0.92 -3.82
N ILE A 85 1.36 -1.84 -4.58
CA ILE A 85 2.07 -2.76 -5.47
C ILE A 85 1.56 -2.52 -6.89
N GLU A 86 2.46 -2.12 -7.79
CA GLU A 86 2.11 -1.92 -9.19
C GLU A 86 2.08 -3.24 -9.95
N ASN A 87 0.97 -3.50 -10.65
CA ASN A 87 0.87 -4.57 -11.64
C ASN A 87 0.38 -3.95 -12.96
N HIS A 88 1.32 -3.74 -13.88
CA HIS A 88 1.03 -3.09 -15.17
C HIS A 88 0.03 -3.89 -16.00
N GLU A 89 0.05 -5.22 -15.94
CA GLU A 89 -0.82 -6.07 -16.75
C GLU A 89 -2.29 -5.96 -16.31
N ILE A 90 -2.53 -5.87 -15.01
CA ILE A 90 -3.86 -5.60 -14.45
C ILE A 90 -4.30 -4.17 -14.79
N THR A 91 -3.38 -3.21 -14.71
CA THR A 91 -3.66 -1.82 -15.07
C THR A 91 -4.04 -1.69 -16.56
N ASP A 92 -3.35 -2.43 -17.42
CA ASP A 92 -3.62 -2.48 -18.86
C ASP A 92 -4.96 -3.14 -19.16
N MET A 93 -5.29 -4.22 -18.44
CA MET A 93 -6.61 -4.86 -18.54
C MET A 93 -7.73 -3.84 -18.32
N PHE A 94 -7.62 -2.99 -17.30
CA PHE A 94 -8.60 -1.92 -17.02
C PHE A 94 -8.59 -0.76 -18.02
N SER A 95 -7.50 -0.55 -18.73
CA SER A 95 -7.31 0.56 -19.66
C SER A 95 -7.91 0.30 -21.06
N GLY A 96 -8.35 -0.94 -21.32
CA GLY A 96 -8.95 -1.33 -22.60
C GLY A 96 -10.29 -0.63 -22.93
N LYS A 97 -10.46 -0.22 -24.19
CA LYS A 97 -11.65 0.52 -24.69
C LYS A 97 -13.00 -0.22 -24.51
N LYS A 98 -13.00 -1.55 -24.42
CA LYS A 98 -14.22 -2.36 -24.15
C LYS A 98 -14.45 -2.61 -22.66
N THR A 99 -13.41 -2.49 -21.85
CA THR A 99 -13.39 -2.75 -20.41
C THR A 99 -14.14 -1.66 -19.64
N PHE A 100 -14.16 -0.42 -20.14
CA PHE A 100 -14.75 0.74 -19.46
C PHE A 100 -16.24 0.61 -19.07
N TYR A 101 -17.00 -0.27 -19.74
CA TYR A 101 -18.42 -0.43 -19.45
C TYR A 101 -18.72 -1.42 -18.32
N TYR A 102 -17.79 -2.28 -17.92
CA TYR A 102 -18.06 -3.43 -17.03
C TYR A 102 -17.38 -3.36 -15.67
N PHE A 103 -16.46 -2.42 -15.46
CA PHE A 103 -15.63 -2.38 -14.25
C PHE A 103 -15.98 -1.17 -13.41
N GLU A 104 -16.16 -1.42 -12.12
CA GLU A 104 -16.32 -0.40 -11.10
C GLU A 104 -15.15 -0.54 -10.13
N ARG A 105 -14.47 0.58 -9.84
CA ARG A 105 -13.34 0.61 -8.92
C ARG A 105 -13.79 1.21 -7.59
N PHE A 106 -13.66 0.43 -6.53
CA PHE A 106 -13.84 0.88 -5.16
C PHE A 106 -12.46 1.05 -4.52
N ILE A 107 -12.18 2.26 -4.03
CA ILE A 107 -10.94 2.54 -3.30
C ILE A 107 -11.28 2.57 -1.81
N LEU A 108 -10.85 1.55 -1.08
CA LEU A 108 -10.99 1.51 0.37
C LEU A 108 -10.04 2.55 0.99
N GLN A 109 -10.65 3.52 1.68
CA GLN A 109 -9.91 4.51 2.46
C GLN A 109 -9.56 3.93 3.84
N PRO A 110 -8.47 4.39 4.47
CA PRO A 110 -8.25 4.14 5.89
C PRO A 110 -9.44 4.58 6.73
N PHE A 111 -9.65 3.93 7.88
CA PHE A 111 -10.74 4.28 8.78
C PHE A 111 -10.58 5.69 9.33
N SER A 112 -11.68 6.45 9.38
CA SER A 112 -11.70 7.78 10.00
C SER A 112 -11.50 7.69 11.52
N ALA A 113 -11.32 8.84 12.17
CA ALA A 113 -11.26 8.90 13.64
C ALA A 113 -12.56 8.38 14.27
N GLU A 114 -13.72 8.71 13.72
CA GLU A 114 -15.03 8.24 14.20
C GLU A 114 -15.19 6.73 14.01
N GLN A 115 -14.72 6.20 12.87
CA GLN A 115 -14.72 4.76 12.64
C GLN A 115 -13.71 4.04 13.55
N THR A 116 -12.58 4.67 13.89
CA THR A 116 -11.61 4.17 14.86
C THR A 116 -12.24 4.01 16.25
N GLU A 117 -13.04 5.00 16.68
CA GLU A 117 -13.84 4.92 17.91
C GLU A 117 -14.84 3.76 17.86
N PHE A 118 -15.56 3.60 16.74
CA PHE A 118 -16.49 2.49 16.56
C PHE A 118 -15.79 1.14 16.66
N ILE A 119 -14.63 0.97 16.01
CA ILE A 119 -13.84 -0.26 16.06
C ILE A 119 -13.34 -0.54 17.47
N TYR A 120 -12.81 0.49 18.16
CA TYR A 120 -12.37 0.35 19.54
C TYR A 120 -13.49 -0.14 20.45
N HIS A 121 -14.68 0.47 20.33
CA HIS A 121 -15.85 0.04 21.09
C HIS A 121 -16.28 -1.40 20.74
N ALA A 122 -16.27 -1.75 19.44
CA ALA A 122 -16.66 -3.08 18.99
C ALA A 122 -15.71 -4.18 19.50
N ILE A 123 -14.41 -3.89 19.64
CA ILE A 123 -13.41 -4.85 20.13
C ILE A 123 -13.42 -4.95 21.66
N THR A 124 -13.46 -3.81 22.36
CA THR A 124 -13.25 -3.76 23.82
C THR A 124 -14.54 -3.70 24.65
N GLY A 125 -15.65 -3.31 24.04
CA GLY A 125 -16.90 -2.94 24.73
C GLY A 125 -16.81 -1.64 25.53
N LYS A 126 -15.66 -0.93 25.53
CA LYS A 126 -15.41 0.28 26.32
C LYS A 126 -15.79 1.53 25.53
N ASN A 127 -16.03 2.64 26.25
CA ASN A 127 -16.21 3.95 25.61
C ASN A 127 -14.86 4.52 25.20
N CYS A 128 -14.82 5.21 24.06
CA CYS A 128 -13.64 5.89 23.55
C CYS A 128 -13.76 7.39 23.81
N THR A 129 -12.86 7.98 24.60
CA THR A 129 -12.83 9.46 24.70
C THR A 129 -12.26 10.07 23.42
N LYS A 130 -12.50 11.36 23.20
CA LYS A 130 -11.97 12.08 22.04
C LYS A 130 -10.44 11.98 21.95
N GLU A 131 -9.75 12.09 23.07
CA GLU A 131 -8.29 12.03 23.17
C GLU A 131 -7.77 10.63 22.82
N ILE A 132 -8.41 9.58 23.34
CA ILE A 132 -8.07 8.18 23.01
C ILE A 132 -8.29 7.92 21.52
N ARG A 133 -9.42 8.38 20.98
CA ARG A 133 -9.76 8.24 19.57
C ARG A 133 -8.72 8.90 18.66
N GLU A 134 -8.39 10.16 18.95
CA GLU A 134 -7.39 10.91 18.17
C GLU A 134 -6.01 10.28 18.28
N TRP A 135 -5.65 9.80 19.47
CA TRP A 135 -4.41 9.08 19.70
C TRP A 135 -4.39 7.77 18.91
N LEU A 136 -5.34 6.85 19.09
CA LEU A 136 -5.43 5.59 18.33
C LEU A 136 -5.43 5.81 16.81
N HIS A 137 -6.18 6.80 16.33
CA HIS A 137 -6.21 7.14 14.92
C HIS A 137 -4.87 7.69 14.43
N SER A 138 -4.21 8.57 15.20
CA SER A 138 -2.87 9.08 14.83
C SER A 138 -1.78 8.00 14.87
N GLY A 139 -1.89 7.04 15.78
CA GLY A 139 -0.98 5.90 15.87
C GLY A 139 -1.14 4.96 14.69
N SER A 140 -2.38 4.52 14.44
CA SER A 140 -2.72 3.54 13.41
C SER A 140 -2.88 4.12 12.01
N GLY A 141 -3.07 5.43 11.85
CA GLY A 141 -3.44 6.07 10.58
C GLY A 141 -4.71 5.50 9.95
N GLY A 142 -5.63 4.95 10.75
CA GLY A 142 -6.84 4.27 10.26
C GLY A 142 -6.59 2.88 9.67
N ASN A 143 -5.38 2.32 9.82
CA ASN A 143 -5.09 0.96 9.41
C ASN A 143 -5.64 -0.05 10.44
N ILE A 144 -6.54 -0.93 10.02
CA ILE A 144 -7.21 -1.88 10.91
C ILE A 144 -6.26 -2.83 11.61
N SER A 145 -5.23 -3.33 10.91
CA SER A 145 -4.27 -4.25 11.52
C SER A 145 -3.46 -3.55 12.60
N TYR A 146 -2.96 -2.34 12.34
CA TYR A 146 -2.24 -1.58 13.37
C TYR A 146 -3.15 -1.21 14.56
N LEU A 147 -4.40 -0.85 14.28
CA LEU A 147 -5.37 -0.54 15.32
C LEU A 147 -5.68 -1.75 16.21
N GLN A 148 -5.91 -2.93 15.62
CA GLN A 148 -6.17 -4.16 16.36
C GLN A 148 -4.99 -4.58 17.24
N GLU A 149 -3.77 -4.48 16.73
CA GLU A 149 -2.56 -4.77 17.49
C GLU A 149 -2.37 -3.81 18.66
N LEU A 150 -2.55 -2.49 18.43
CA LEU A 150 -2.49 -1.50 19.50
C LEU A 150 -3.52 -1.78 20.59
N ILE A 151 -4.77 -2.07 20.21
CA ILE A 151 -5.84 -2.37 21.17
C ILE A 151 -5.52 -3.65 21.95
N SER A 152 -5.04 -4.68 21.25
CA SER A 152 -4.69 -5.97 21.86
C SER A 152 -3.55 -5.83 22.85
N GLU A 153 -2.50 -5.05 22.53
CA GLU A 153 -1.40 -4.79 23.45
C GLU A 153 -1.85 -4.01 24.70
N ILE A 154 -2.78 -3.06 24.55
CA ILE A 154 -3.36 -2.31 25.67
C ILE A 154 -4.14 -3.26 26.59
N GLU A 155 -4.99 -4.12 26.04
CA GLU A 155 -5.79 -5.07 26.84
C GLU A 155 -4.91 -6.16 27.49
N LEU A 156 -3.85 -6.63 26.82
CA LEU A 156 -2.94 -7.65 27.35
C LEU A 156 -2.03 -7.13 28.48
N SER A 157 -1.59 -5.88 28.38
CA SER A 157 -0.67 -5.28 29.35
C SER A 157 -1.38 -4.71 30.59
N ASP A 158 -2.72 -4.72 30.62
CA ASP A 158 -3.54 -4.01 31.60
C ASP A 158 -3.10 -2.54 31.79
N SER A 159 -2.58 -1.93 30.72
CA SER A 159 -2.06 -0.58 30.74
C SER A 159 -3.21 0.43 30.77
N ASP A 160 -3.08 1.46 31.61
CA ASP A 160 -4.00 2.59 31.57
C ASP A 160 -3.79 3.40 30.28
N ILE A 161 -4.69 3.21 29.32
CA ILE A 161 -4.69 3.90 28.02
C ILE A 161 -4.62 5.42 28.19
N THR A 162 -5.20 5.97 29.26
CA THR A 162 -5.18 7.41 29.54
C THR A 162 -3.75 7.88 29.79
N GLN A 163 -2.95 7.09 30.52
CA GLN A 163 -1.54 7.42 30.77
C GLN A 163 -0.70 7.33 29.50
N LEU A 164 -0.94 6.31 28.66
CA LEU A 164 -0.25 6.15 27.37
C LEU A 164 -0.51 7.35 26.44
N VAL A 165 -1.75 7.84 26.40
CA VAL A 165 -2.15 9.03 25.65
C VAL A 165 -1.39 10.27 26.13
N VAL A 166 -1.34 10.48 27.46
CA VAL A 166 -0.63 11.62 28.06
C VAL A 166 0.87 11.58 27.77
N GLN A 167 1.48 10.39 27.84
CA GLN A 167 2.91 10.18 27.58
C GLN A 167 3.25 10.15 26.09
N LYS A 168 2.24 10.09 25.20
CA LYS A 168 2.38 9.93 23.76
C LYS A 168 3.24 8.72 23.37
N GLN A 169 3.09 7.62 24.11
CA GLN A 169 3.85 6.39 23.90
C GLN A 169 2.97 5.30 23.32
N TRP A 170 3.35 4.76 22.16
CA TRP A 170 2.63 3.64 21.57
C TRP A 170 3.05 2.32 22.25
N PRO A 171 2.10 1.48 22.68
CA PRO A 171 2.38 0.13 23.14
C PRO A 171 2.66 -0.76 21.92
N ILE A 172 3.93 -0.90 21.56
CA ILE A 172 4.35 -1.64 20.36
C ILE A 172 4.75 -3.06 20.75
N GLY A 173 3.82 -3.99 20.59
CA GLY A 173 4.07 -5.43 20.71
C GLY A 173 4.97 -5.99 19.60
N LEU A 174 5.43 -7.23 19.76
CA LEU A 174 6.33 -7.90 18.81
C LEU A 174 5.69 -8.06 17.42
N GLN A 175 4.39 -8.36 17.35
CA GLN A 175 3.67 -8.55 16.09
C GLN A 175 3.60 -7.24 15.29
N LEU A 176 3.17 -6.15 15.91
CA LEU A 176 3.16 -4.81 15.29
C LEU A 176 4.56 -4.39 14.82
N ARG A 177 5.59 -4.65 15.63
CA ARG A 177 6.97 -4.38 15.24
C ARG A 177 7.38 -5.15 14.00
N ASN A 178 7.16 -6.46 13.96
CA ASN A 178 7.49 -7.29 12.80
C ASN A 178 6.76 -6.83 11.54
N MET A 179 5.48 -6.47 11.64
CA MET A 179 4.71 -5.94 10.50
C MET A 179 5.31 -4.65 9.95
N ILE A 180 5.76 -3.75 10.83
CA ILE A 180 6.34 -2.47 10.43
C ILE A 180 7.76 -2.66 9.90
N ASP A 181 8.59 -3.48 10.54
CA ASP A 181 9.95 -3.77 10.08
C ASP A 181 9.94 -4.44 8.69
N GLU A 182 9.01 -5.38 8.45
CA GLU A 182 8.82 -5.99 7.13
C GLU A 182 8.45 -4.95 6.06
N ARG A 183 7.54 -4.03 6.41
CA ARG A 183 7.13 -2.93 5.52
C ARG A 183 8.28 -1.96 5.27
N LEU A 184 9.11 -1.67 6.26
CA LEU A 184 10.25 -0.75 6.14
C LEU A 184 11.45 -1.36 5.42
N ARG A 185 11.59 -2.69 5.37
CA ARG A 185 12.75 -3.39 4.82
C ARG A 185 13.07 -3.03 3.37
N ILE A 186 12.04 -2.76 2.56
CA ILE A 186 12.21 -2.42 1.14
C ILE A 186 12.65 -0.95 0.93
N TYR A 187 12.53 -0.11 1.95
CA TYR A 187 12.86 1.31 1.89
C TYR A 187 14.26 1.58 2.45
N SER A 188 15.27 1.45 1.59
CA SER A 188 16.67 1.67 1.95
C SER A 188 17.25 2.96 1.35
N GLY A 189 18.49 3.30 1.74
CA GLY A 189 19.21 4.45 1.21
C GLY A 189 18.49 5.77 1.51
N LEU A 190 18.10 6.48 0.45
CA LEU A 190 17.51 7.81 0.56
C LEU A 190 16.12 7.79 1.24
N HIS A 191 15.31 6.76 0.98
CA HIS A 191 14.01 6.58 1.64
C HIS A 191 14.18 6.53 3.17
N ALA A 192 15.12 5.70 3.65
CA ALA A 192 15.42 5.56 5.06
C ALA A 192 15.95 6.86 5.69
N GLN A 193 16.74 7.64 4.95
CA GLN A 193 17.22 8.95 5.42
C GLN A 193 16.08 9.95 5.60
N ILE A 194 15.17 10.04 4.63
CA ILE A 194 14.00 10.94 4.70
C ILE A 194 13.09 10.54 5.86
N LEU A 195 12.79 9.26 6.00
CA LEU A 195 12.02 8.74 7.13
C LEU A 195 12.72 9.07 8.46
N SER A 196 14.04 8.90 8.56
CA SER A 196 14.80 9.27 9.75
C SER A 196 14.68 10.76 10.09
N ILE A 197 14.78 11.64 9.11
CA ILE A 197 14.62 13.09 9.31
C ILE A 197 13.21 13.41 9.83
N LEU A 198 12.18 12.84 9.20
CA LEU A 198 10.79 13.00 9.63
C LEU A 198 10.55 12.43 11.04
N ALA A 199 11.24 11.34 11.42
CA ALA A 199 11.04 10.69 12.70
C ALA A 199 11.54 11.55 13.87
N VAL A 200 12.64 12.27 13.64
CA VAL A 200 13.21 13.25 14.58
C VAL A 200 12.36 14.52 14.65
N ALA A 201 11.67 14.88 13.56
CA ALA A 201 10.87 16.10 13.52
C ALA A 201 9.69 16.05 14.50
N GLN A 202 9.51 17.09 15.31
CA GLN A 202 8.35 17.21 16.20
C GLN A 202 7.11 17.76 15.50
N GLN A 203 7.29 18.36 14.33
CA GLN A 203 6.26 19.02 13.53
C GLN A 203 6.40 18.57 12.07
N PRO A 204 5.33 18.68 11.26
CA PRO A 204 5.42 18.45 9.83
C PRO A 204 6.56 19.26 9.19
N VAL A 205 7.33 18.61 8.32
CA VAL A 205 8.58 19.13 7.76
C VAL A 205 8.34 19.73 6.38
N ASP A 206 8.91 20.91 6.14
CA ASP A 206 8.77 21.59 4.86
C ASP A 206 9.67 20.94 3.77
N PRO A 207 9.28 20.96 2.48
CA PRO A 207 10.07 20.42 1.38
C PRO A 207 11.50 20.98 1.29
N ALA A 208 11.70 22.27 1.58
CA ALA A 208 13.00 22.94 1.53
C ALA A 208 13.97 22.42 2.60
N SER A 209 13.47 21.89 3.72
CA SER A 209 14.29 21.23 4.74
C SER A 209 15.07 20.04 4.18
N PHE A 210 14.53 19.36 3.15
CA PHE A 210 15.20 18.25 2.47
C PHE A 210 16.27 18.68 1.46
N MET A 211 16.30 19.97 1.04
CA MET A 211 17.31 20.48 0.10
C MET A 211 18.73 20.47 0.69
N ARG A 212 18.87 20.29 2.01
CA ARG A 212 20.17 20.10 2.69
C ARG A 212 20.73 18.68 2.55
N LEU A 213 19.93 17.74 2.03
CA LEU A 213 20.44 16.44 1.60
C LEU A 213 21.40 16.67 0.43
N SER A 214 22.52 15.95 0.44
CA SER A 214 23.52 15.98 -0.64
C SER A 214 22.92 15.29 -1.88
N MET A 215 21.97 15.95 -2.54
CA MET A 215 21.40 15.48 -3.79
C MET A 215 22.01 16.26 -4.93
N ASN A 216 22.52 15.53 -5.92
CA ASN A 216 22.98 16.14 -7.15
C ASN A 216 21.80 16.51 -8.08
N GLU A 217 20.57 16.05 -7.82
CA GLU A 217 19.40 16.36 -8.66
C GLU A 217 18.07 16.41 -7.87
N VAL A 218 17.29 17.49 -8.06
CA VAL A 218 15.96 17.71 -7.45
C VAL A 218 14.92 16.67 -7.90
N SER A 219 15.10 16.10 -9.10
CA SER A 219 14.28 15.02 -9.65
C SER A 219 14.25 13.79 -8.74
N GLY A 220 15.40 13.39 -8.20
CA GLY A 220 15.51 12.21 -7.33
C GLY A 220 14.74 12.35 -6.02
N LEU A 221 14.69 13.54 -5.43
CA LEU A 221 13.91 13.80 -4.21
C LEU A 221 12.41 13.63 -4.47
N ASN A 222 11.90 14.21 -5.56
CA ASN A 222 10.47 14.16 -5.87
C ASN A 222 9.99 12.73 -6.12
N THR A 223 10.80 11.91 -6.81
CA THR A 223 10.51 10.48 -7.00
C THR A 223 10.42 9.76 -5.66
N VAL A 224 11.44 9.89 -4.81
CA VAL A 224 11.45 9.21 -3.50
C VAL A 224 10.30 9.66 -2.59
N MET A 225 9.98 10.96 -2.59
CA MET A 225 8.84 11.47 -1.82
C MET A 225 7.51 10.93 -2.36
N SER A 226 7.36 10.86 -3.68
CA SER A 226 6.20 10.26 -4.34
C SER A 226 6.06 8.78 -3.96
N ASP A 227 7.17 8.02 -3.98
CA ASP A 227 7.19 6.61 -3.61
C ASP A 227 6.75 6.41 -2.15
N LEU A 228 7.25 7.24 -1.23
CA LEU A 228 6.87 7.18 0.20
C LEU A 228 5.40 7.56 0.45
N VAL A 229 4.83 8.47 -0.36
CA VAL A 229 3.41 8.83 -0.28
C VAL A 229 2.53 7.72 -0.84
N THR A 230 2.86 7.17 -2.01
CA THR A 230 2.17 6.03 -2.61
C THR A 230 2.19 4.81 -1.70
N ALA A 231 3.33 4.59 -1.03
CA ALA A 231 3.50 3.56 -0.02
C ALA A 231 2.67 3.80 1.26
N GLY A 232 2.05 4.97 1.43
CA GLY A 232 1.29 5.33 2.62
C GLY A 232 2.15 5.44 3.88
N LEU A 233 3.43 5.77 3.75
CA LEU A 233 4.33 6.01 4.90
C LEU A 233 4.28 7.47 5.35
N ILE A 234 4.18 8.38 4.38
CA ILE A 234 4.11 9.83 4.62
C ILE A 234 2.92 10.44 3.88
N VAL A 235 2.51 11.64 4.31
CA VAL A 235 1.45 12.43 3.70
C VAL A 235 1.87 13.89 3.66
N TRP A 236 1.40 14.65 2.66
CA TRP A 236 1.51 16.11 2.68
C TRP A 236 0.26 16.71 3.32
N LYS A 237 0.46 17.71 4.19
CA LYS A 237 -0.59 18.53 4.77
C LYS A 237 -0.28 19.99 4.44
N GLU A 238 -1.29 20.72 4.02
CA GLU A 238 -1.19 22.18 3.86
C GLU A 238 -1.38 22.82 5.24
N ASP A 239 -0.45 23.68 5.65
CA ASP A 239 -0.59 24.44 6.88
C ASP A 239 -1.50 25.67 6.69
N GLN A 240 -1.76 26.40 7.78
CA GLN A 240 -2.60 27.61 7.74
C GLN A 240 -2.04 28.73 6.86
N ALA A 241 -0.75 28.66 6.50
CA ALA A 241 -0.07 29.62 5.63
C ALA A 241 -0.02 29.15 4.16
N GLY A 242 -0.66 28.03 3.83
CA GLY A 242 -0.66 27.45 2.48
C GLY A 242 0.62 26.69 2.13
N VAL A 243 1.48 26.40 3.12
CA VAL A 243 2.74 25.69 2.90
C VAL A 243 2.50 24.19 3.05
N LEU A 244 2.85 23.44 2.00
CA LEU A 244 2.84 21.97 2.03
C LEU A 244 3.94 21.46 2.95
N ARG A 245 3.60 20.55 3.86
CA ARG A 245 4.53 19.91 4.79
C ARG A 245 4.30 18.42 4.85
N TYR A 246 5.38 17.66 5.00
CA TYR A 246 5.35 16.21 5.10
C TYR A 246 5.30 15.73 6.55
N ASP A 247 4.50 14.70 6.78
CA ASP A 247 4.34 14.07 8.08
C ASP A 247 4.13 12.56 7.92
N TYR A 248 4.31 11.80 9.00
CA TYR A 248 3.99 10.38 9.00
C TYR A 248 2.48 10.16 8.92
N VAL A 249 2.07 9.14 8.17
CA VAL A 249 0.69 8.64 8.21
C VAL A 249 0.41 7.93 9.54
N HIS A 250 1.41 7.18 10.03
CA HIS A 250 1.27 6.29 11.17
C HIS A 250 2.28 6.67 12.28
N GLY A 251 1.77 7.07 13.46
CA GLY A 251 2.60 7.39 14.62
C GLY A 251 3.45 6.22 15.13
N VAL A 252 2.94 4.99 14.99
CA VAL A 252 3.68 3.77 15.38
C VAL A 252 4.92 3.54 14.52
N ILE A 253 4.85 3.84 13.22
CA ILE A 253 5.99 3.73 12.31
C ILE A 253 7.04 4.77 12.68
N LYS A 254 6.61 6.01 12.96
CA LYS A 254 7.50 7.07 13.43
C LYS A 254 8.28 6.65 14.68
N GLN A 255 7.61 6.06 15.66
CA GLN A 255 8.26 5.60 16.90
C GLN A 255 9.27 4.48 16.61
N ILE A 256 8.94 3.48 15.80
CA ILE A 256 9.87 2.38 15.47
C ILE A 256 11.10 2.91 14.72
N VAL A 257 10.92 3.80 13.75
CA VAL A 257 12.05 4.42 13.03
C VAL A 257 12.96 5.17 14.00
N LEU A 258 12.38 5.88 14.98
CA LEU A 258 13.15 6.62 15.99
C LEU A 258 13.88 5.68 16.95
N GLU A 259 13.25 4.58 17.39
CA GLU A 259 13.84 3.58 18.27
C GLU A 259 14.98 2.78 17.61
N ASN A 260 14.84 2.48 16.31
CA ASN A 260 15.85 1.77 15.54
C ASN A 260 17.02 2.69 15.11
N MET A 261 16.92 4.00 15.33
CA MET A 261 17.92 4.97 14.93
C MET A 261 19.14 4.95 15.85
N ASN A 262 20.34 4.91 15.26
CA ASN A 262 21.58 5.09 16.03
C ASN A 262 21.58 6.47 16.72
N PRO A 263 21.89 6.56 18.03
CA PRO A 263 21.93 7.83 18.76
C PRO A 263 22.82 8.91 18.11
N LYS A 264 23.95 8.53 17.50
CA LYS A 264 24.83 9.48 16.80
C LYS A 264 24.18 10.03 15.53
N LEU A 265 23.45 9.19 14.80
CA LEU A 265 22.71 9.62 13.62
C LEU A 265 21.59 10.60 14.02
N ARG A 266 20.87 10.30 15.09
CA ARG A 266 19.85 11.19 15.65
C ARG A 266 20.42 12.58 15.97
N GLN A 267 21.51 12.64 16.73
CA GLN A 267 22.19 13.91 17.05
C GLN A 267 22.64 14.66 15.79
N THR A 268 23.13 13.94 14.79
CA THR A 268 23.56 14.53 13.51
C THR A 268 22.37 15.15 12.77
N ILE A 269 21.23 14.46 12.72
CA ILE A 269 20.00 14.97 12.09
C ILE A 269 19.49 16.19 12.85
N GLU A 270 19.40 16.11 14.18
CA GLU A 270 19.00 17.23 15.04
C GLU A 270 19.88 18.46 14.79
N ALA A 271 21.20 18.30 14.80
CA ALA A 271 22.15 19.39 14.56
C ALA A 271 22.07 19.97 13.14
N ARG A 272 21.88 19.13 12.11
CA ARG A 272 21.95 19.54 10.71
C ARG A 272 20.65 20.14 10.17
N TYR A 273 19.51 19.67 10.65
CA TYR A 273 18.20 20.02 10.11
C TYR A 273 17.35 20.85 11.06
N PHE A 274 17.51 20.69 12.37
CA PHE A 274 16.62 21.29 13.37
C PHE A 274 17.31 22.22 14.38
N ALA A 275 18.64 22.30 14.38
CA ALA A 275 19.34 23.31 15.16
C ALA A 275 18.88 24.70 14.70
N LYS A 276 18.29 25.44 15.64
CA LYS A 276 18.00 26.86 15.44
C LYS A 276 19.31 27.55 15.06
N GLU A 277 19.31 28.29 13.96
CA GLU A 277 20.29 29.36 13.79
C GLU A 277 20.16 30.26 15.02
N VAL A 278 21.16 30.21 15.90
CA VAL A 278 21.36 31.21 16.94
C VAL A 278 21.71 32.48 16.17
N LYS A 279 20.71 33.33 15.95
CA LYS A 279 20.92 34.75 15.63
C LYS A 279 21.19 35.52 16.91
#